data_AF-A0A0N4TDN9-F1
#
_entry.id   AF-A0A0N4TDN9-F1
#
_cell.length_a   1.000
_cell.length_b   1.000
_cell.length_c   1.000
_cell.angle_alpha   90.00
_cell.angle_beta   90.00
_cell.angle_gamma   90.00
#
_symmetry.space_group_name_H-M   'P 1'
#
loop_
_entity.id
_entity.type
_entity.pdbx_description
1 polymer ?
#
loop_
_entity_poly.entity_id
_entity_poly.type
_entity_poly.pdbx_seq_one_letter_code
_entity_poly.pdbx_strand_id
1 'polypeptide(L)' 'MLRSCAKLLKRSTFDGHACDFDSLASKFYVLFTDREPEIHQITYEFFVIILDEFDKFWKADNIDLPYDFQLYAKLAFE' A
#
# COMPACT_ATOMS: atom_id res chain seq x y z
N MET A 1 -7.92 8.38 -7.90
CA MET A 1 -6.74 7.71 -8.47
C MET A 1 -5.90 7.05 -7.38
N LEU A 2 -5.43 7.78 -6.35
CA LEU A 2 -4.60 7.24 -5.25
C LEU A 2 -5.18 6.02 -4.53
N ARG A 3 -6.49 6.01 -4.24
CA ARG A 3 -7.19 4.83 -3.68
C ARG A 3 -7.06 3.59 -4.55
N SER A 4 -7.13 3.73 -5.88
CA SER A 4 -6.94 2.61 -6.80
C SER A 4 -5.49 2.12 -6.78
N CYS A 5 -4.52 3.03 -6.68
CA CYS A 5 -3.10 2.68 -6.54
C CYS A 5 -2.82 1.90 -5.24
N ALA A 6 -3.42 2.29 -4.12
CA ALA A 6 -3.27 1.56 -2.85
C ALA A 6 -3.87 0.14 -2.92
N LYS A 7 -5.03 -0.02 -3.58
CA LYS A 7 -5.62 -1.33 -3.83
C LYS A 7 -4.74 -2.21 -4.72
N LEU A 8 -4.19 -1.64 -5.79
CA LEU A 8 -3.27 -2.35 -6.67
C LEU A 8 -1.99 -2.75 -5.93
N LEU A 9 -1.45 -1.89 -5.07
CA LEU A 9 -0.30 -2.20 -4.23
C LEU A 9 -0.61 -3.39 -3.30
N LYS A 10 -1.71 -3.32 -2.53
CA LYS A 10 -2.13 -4.42 -1.65
C LYS A 10 -2.34 -5.72 -2.41
N ARG A 11 -2.98 -5.67 -3.60
CA ARG A 11 -3.15 -6.84 -4.46
C ARG A 11 -1.82 -7.39 -4.97
N SER A 12 -0.91 -6.52 -5.39
CA SER A 12 0.40 -6.90 -5.87
C SER A 12 1.23 -7.55 -4.76
N THR A 13 1.10 -7.09 -3.51
CA THR A 13 1.69 -7.75 -2.33
C THR A 13 1.11 -9.15 -2.15
N PHE A 14 -0.21 -9.31 -2.33
CA PHE A 14 -0.84 -10.64 -2.30
C PHE A 14 -0.33 -11.57 -3.40
N ASP A 15 -0.13 -11.06 -4.61
CA ASP A 15 0.31 -11.89 -5.74
C ASP A 15 1.84 -12.15 -5.72
N GLY A 16 2.57 -11.65 -4.71
CA GLY A 16 4.04 -11.74 -4.64
C GLY A 16 4.74 -10.95 -5.76
N HIS A 17 4.04 -10.00 -6.36
CA HIS A 17 4.50 -9.16 -7.46
C HIS A 17 4.83 -7.73 -7.04
N ALA A 18 4.48 -7.34 -5.81
CA ALA A 18 4.74 -5.99 -5.34
C ALA A 18 6.24 -5.74 -5.20
N CYS A 19 6.59 -4.48 -5.49
CA CYS A 19 7.84 -3.86 -5.07
C CYS A 19 8.10 -4.24 -3.61
N ASP A 20 9.34 -4.62 -3.28
CA ASP A 20 9.73 -4.80 -1.89
C ASP A 20 9.37 -3.53 -1.09
N PHE A 21 8.92 -3.70 0.15
CA PHE A 21 8.47 -2.57 0.96
C PHE A 21 9.59 -1.59 1.28
N ASP A 22 10.85 -2.03 1.26
CA ASP A 22 12.02 -1.16 1.44
C ASP A 22 12.17 -0.17 0.27
N SER A 23 11.88 -0.61 -0.95
CA SER A 23 11.91 0.17 -2.17
C SER A 23 10.75 1.15 -2.21
N LEU A 24 9.56 0.74 -1.74
CA LEU A 24 8.45 1.67 -1.53
C LEU A 24 8.80 2.75 -0.49
N ALA A 25 9.37 2.36 0.65
CA ALA A 25 9.82 3.29 1.69
C ALA A 25 10.89 4.26 1.17
N SER A 26 11.85 3.77 0.37
CA SER A 26 12.88 4.60 -0.24
C SER A 26 12.28 5.65 -1.19
N LYS A 27 11.25 5.30 -1.96
CA LYS A 27 10.54 6.22 -2.85
C LYS A 27 9.75 7.26 -2.06
N PHE A 28 9.08 6.84 -0.98
CA PHE A 28 8.42 7.77 -0.07
C PHE A 28 9.41 8.76 0.52
N TYR A 29 10.58 8.31 0.95
CA TYR A 29 11.63 9.19 1.46
C TYR A 29 12.04 10.24 0.42
N VAL A 30 12.32 9.83 -0.83
CA VAL A 30 12.68 10.77 -1.90
C VAL A 30 11.58 11.81 -2.11
N LEU A 31 10.32 11.38 -2.19
CA LEU A 31 9.18 12.27 -2.40
C LEU A 31 8.93 13.22 -1.21
N PHE A 32 9.17 12.78 0.02
CA PHE A 32 9.11 13.65 1.20
C PHE A 32 10.27 14.64 1.29
N THR A 33 11.38 14.38 0.61
CA THR A 33 12.52 15.30 0.50
C THR A 33 12.47 16.20 -0.74
N ASP A 34 11.37 16.14 -1.52
CA ASP A 34 11.18 17.00 -2.68
C ASP A 34 11.18 18.49 -2.29
N ARG A 35 11.44 19.39 -3.24
CA ARG A 35 11.41 20.83 -2.98
C ARG A 35 10.00 21.41 -3.09
N GLU A 36 9.08 20.71 -3.76
CA GLU A 36 7.72 21.16 -4.00
C GLU A 36 6.78 20.72 -2.87
N PRO A 37 6.17 21.67 -2.11
CA PRO A 37 5.29 21.33 -1.00
C PRO A 37 4.04 20.53 -1.41
N GLU A 38 3.56 20.72 -2.65
CA GLU A 38 2.43 19.99 -3.19
C GLU A 38 2.72 18.48 -3.31
N ILE A 39 3.96 18.13 -3.64
CA ILE A 39 4.41 16.73 -3.71
C ILE A 39 4.39 16.10 -2.32
N HIS A 40 4.80 16.83 -1.28
CA HIS A 40 4.74 16.33 0.10
C HIS A 40 3.31 16.02 0.53
N GLN A 41 2.37 16.91 0.19
CA GLN A 41 0.96 16.74 0.53
C GLN A 41 0.37 15.50 -0.17
N ILE A 42 0.58 15.35 -1.47
CA ILE A 42 0.10 14.19 -2.24
C ILE A 42 0.73 12.90 -1.72
N THR A 43 2.02 12.94 -1.40
CA THR A 43 2.77 11.79 -0.86
C THR A 43 2.22 11.35 0.50
N TYR A 44 1.95 12.31 1.40
CA TYR A 44 1.32 12.04 2.69
C TYR A 44 -0.09 11.47 2.52
N GLU A 45 -0.93 12.06 1.65
CA GLU A 45 -2.28 11.55 1.38
C GLU A 45 -2.22 10.11 0.87
N PHE A 46 -1.31 9.82 -0.06
CA PHE A 46 -1.15 8.47 -0.58
C PHE A 46 -0.68 7.47 0.49
N PHE A 47 0.26 7.87 1.34
CA PHE A 47 0.73 7.05 2.46
C PHE A 47 -0.42 6.67 3.42
N VAL A 48 -1.23 7.65 3.82
CA VAL A 48 -2.40 7.40 4.70
C VAL A 48 -3.41 6.48 4.05
N ILE A 49 -3.65 6.62 2.74
CA ILE A 49 -4.56 5.73 2.00
C ILE A 49 -4.02 4.30 1.95
N ILE A 50 -2.70 4.11 1.83
CA ILE A 50 -2.08 2.78 1.90
C ILE A 50 -2.31 2.16 3.27
N LEU A 51 -2.05 2.89 4.35
CA LEU A 51 -2.30 2.41 5.72
C LEU A 51 -3.76 1.96 5.90
N ASP A 52 -4.70 2.82 5.55
CA ASP A 52 -6.14 2.53 5.62
C ASP A 52 -6.55 1.34 4.75
N GLU A 53 -5.94 1.16 3.58
CA GLU A 53 -6.22 0.02 2.71
C GLU A 53 -5.64 -1.29 3.26
N PHE A 54 -4.45 -1.26 3.86
CA PHE A 54 -3.82 -2.44 4.46
C PHE A 54 -4.56 -2.90 5.73
N ASP A 55 -5.08 -1.98 6.54
CA ASP A 55 -5.92 -2.29 7.71
C ASP A 55 -7.30 -2.88 7.36
N LYS A 56 -7.82 -2.62 6.15
CA LYS A 56 -9.10 -3.18 5.72
C LYS A 56 -9.00 -4.65 5.34
N PHE A 57 -9.79 -5.49 5.99
CA PHE A 57 -10.02 -6.84 5.50
C PHE A 57 -10.87 -6.80 4.22
N TRP A 58 -10.37 -7.39 3.14
CA TRP A 58 -11.14 -7.56 1.91
C TRP A 58 -12.07 -8.75 2.12
N LYS A 59 -13.39 -8.54 2.25
CA LYS A 59 -14.31 -9.68 2.37
C LYS A 59 -14.16 -10.57 1.12
N ALA A 60 -13.89 -11.85 1.36
CA ALA A 60 -13.69 -12.90 0.37
C ALA A 60 -14.95 -13.22 -0.47
N ASP A 61 -16.04 -12.46 -0.31
CA ASP A 61 -17.34 -12.77 -0.92
C ASP A 61 -17.30 -12.78 -2.47
N ASN A 62 -16.20 -12.36 -3.12
CA ASN A 62 -16.03 -12.44 -4.57
C ASN A 62 -14.58 -12.70 -5.04
N ILE A 63 -13.66 -13.01 -4.13
CA ILE A 63 -12.26 -13.29 -4.49
C ILE A 63 -11.83 -14.42 -3.57
N ASP A 64 -11.45 -15.58 -4.12
CA ASP A 64 -10.91 -16.75 -3.40
C ASP A 64 -9.56 -16.42 -2.71
N LEU A 65 -9.58 -15.47 -1.77
CA LEU A 65 -8.44 -15.04 -0.98
C LEU A 65 -8.59 -15.67 0.42
N PRO A 66 -7.69 -16.60 0.81
CA PRO A 66 -7.69 -17.17 2.14
C PRO A 66 -7.55 -16.08 3.21
N TYR A 67 -8.26 -16.24 4.34
CA TYR A 67 -8.17 -15.34 5.49
C TYR A 67 -6.71 -15.18 5.98
N ASP A 68 -5.95 -16.26 5.98
CA ASP A 68 -4.53 -16.29 6.35
C ASP A 68 -3.69 -15.33 5.50
N PHE A 69 -4.06 -15.15 4.23
CA PHE A 69 -3.31 -14.33 3.28
C PHE A 69 -3.41 -12.83 3.59
N GLN A 70 -4.53 -12.38 4.16
CA GLN A 70 -4.72 -11.00 4.60
C GLN A 70 -3.90 -10.68 5.83
N LEU A 71 -3.79 -11.64 6.75
CA LEU A 71 -2.90 -11.54 7.90
C LEU A 71 -1.43 -11.47 7.45
N TYR A 72 -1.03 -12.29 6.47
CA TYR A 72 0.32 -12.24 5.91
C TYR A 72 0.66 -10.89 5.28
N ALA A 73 -0.23 -10.27 4.51
CA ALA A 73 0.06 -8.97 3.91
C ALA A 73 0.11 -7.83 4.94
N LYS A 74 -0.68 -7.93 6.01
CA LYS A 74 -0.57 -6.99 7.12
C LYS A 74 0.77 -7.16 7.85
N LEU A 75 1.16 -8.38 8.17
CA LEU A 75 2.45 -8.70 8.79
C LEU A 75 3.66 -8.35 7.90
N ALA A 76 3.52 -8.41 6.58
CA ALA A 76 4.58 -8.01 5.66
C ALA A 76 4.70 -6.47 5.55
N PHE A 77 3.64 -5.75 5.91
CA PHE A 77 3.61 -4.29 5.89
C PHE A 77 4.07 -3.68 7.22
N GLU A 78 3.75 -4.30 8.37
CA GLU A 78 4.22 -3.93 9.72
C GLU A 78 5.72 -4.22 9.92
#